data_AF-A0ABD5FUC5-F1
#
_entry.id   AF-A0ABD5FUC5-F1
#
_cell.length_a   1.000
_cell.length_b   1.000
_cell.length_c   1.000
_cell.angle_alpha   90.00
_cell.angle_beta   90.00
_cell.angle_gamma   90.00
#
_symmetry.space_group_name_H-M   'P 1'
#
loop_
_entity.id
_entity.type
_entity.pdbx_description
1 polymer ?
#
loop_
_entity_poly.entity_id
_entity_poly.type
_entity_poly.pdbx_seq_one_letter_code
_entity_poly.pdbx_strand_id
1 'polypeptide(L)'
;MKKSRCIKSYIWVAFLLNTLILSGCIQPNNSRYPDKIHEVLKLSHNNRKEIEKALDFFINQKDSLKIRSIFFLVGNMADKYSLTPANEQDPFHSIILNNHIKEKEAWDPGKSRLGMALDSVYKTCTDPPRPKIVRDIEVITGNFLINNVEEAIKIWHRTKKFTECSFDDFCEYILPYRIGNESLSDWREQAYQKFSYLLDSISDPLELTKAIVQVSGIYYNAGMSKYPFFPTFSELDQLHVDISHKGCKYSIDLPSGWDTIPHDTLKKIFPRLDLDMGLYPVSQKEYFTGNYALVGFMPVLQSLHSYSFDRIVSDMKEMNDRTKNTWNNDSISTRLDSIVPVNSSPNYRINNYLTIRRDSILLKGCQSLYVSKFGYITLMLYQKGNDALPIDSLLGKFNDSGCLKVDQEYRYTPPQKEGLSFTHFLYALGIGGIVYLLIAFFPKRKTNRQ
;
A
#
# COMPACT_ATOMS: atom_id res chain seq x y z
N MET A 1 -10.05 -4.82 0.33
CA MET A 1 -10.71 -6.09 0.74
C MET A 1 -10.71 -7.06 -0.43
N LYS A 2 -10.08 -8.23 -0.28
CA LYS A 2 -10.53 -9.49 -0.90
C LYS A 2 -9.78 -10.65 -0.23
N LYS A 3 -10.40 -11.21 0.81
CA LYS A 3 -10.17 -12.59 1.24
C LYS A 3 -11.25 -13.43 0.58
N SER A 4 -10.82 -14.61 0.12
CA SER A 4 -11.61 -15.82 -0.05
C SER A 4 -12.55 -15.95 -1.27
N ARG A 5 -12.00 -16.54 -2.33
CA ARG A 5 -12.44 -17.86 -2.81
C ARG A 5 -11.17 -18.68 -3.13
N CYS A 6 -10.71 -19.51 -2.18
CA CYS A 6 -10.90 -20.99 -2.14
C CYS A 6 -10.01 -21.70 -3.17
N ILE A 7 -8.77 -22.10 -2.83
CA ILE A 7 -8.40 -23.46 -2.35
C ILE A 7 -9.32 -24.57 -2.88
N LYS A 8 -8.83 -25.27 -3.91
CA LYS A 8 -9.06 -26.65 -4.40
C LYS A 8 -8.43 -26.66 -5.81
N SER A 9 -7.30 -27.29 -6.13
CA SER A 9 -6.83 -28.62 -5.78
C SER A 9 -5.31 -28.74 -5.99
N TYR A 10 -4.54 -29.00 -4.94
CA TYR A 10 -3.23 -29.66 -5.01
C TYR A 10 -3.41 -31.18 -4.81
N ILE A 11 -4.31 -31.79 -5.59
CA ILE A 11 -4.50 -33.24 -5.67
C ILE A 11 -4.64 -33.61 -7.16
N TRP A 12 -3.61 -33.34 -7.97
CA TRP A 12 -3.52 -33.91 -9.33
C TRP A 12 -2.08 -34.17 -9.81
N VAL A 13 -1.06 -33.88 -8.99
CA VAL A 13 0.34 -34.21 -9.31
C VAL A 13 0.65 -35.71 -9.14
N ALA A 14 -0.25 -36.48 -8.51
CA ALA A 14 -0.11 -37.94 -8.35
C ALA A 14 -1.04 -38.79 -9.24
N PHE A 15 -1.81 -38.19 -10.17
CA PHE A 15 -2.73 -38.93 -11.06
C PHE A 15 -2.47 -38.72 -12.57
N LEU A 16 -1.52 -37.85 -12.93
CA LEU A 16 -1.10 -37.62 -14.33
C LEU A 16 0.00 -38.58 -14.83
N LEU A 17 0.32 -39.61 -14.05
CA LEU A 17 1.13 -40.75 -14.50
C LEU A 17 0.29 -41.94 -15.03
N ASN A 18 -1.04 -41.82 -15.08
CA ASN A 18 -1.94 -42.91 -15.50
C ASN A 18 -3.04 -42.52 -16.51
N THR A 19 -2.88 -41.44 -17.25
CA THR A 19 -3.74 -41.11 -18.41
C THR A 19 -2.93 -40.74 -19.65
N LEU A 20 -1.84 -41.45 -19.88
CA LEU A 20 -1.53 -41.93 -21.22
C LEU A 20 -2.64 -42.95 -21.55
N ILE A 21 -3.30 -42.78 -22.69
CA ILE A 21 -4.41 -43.59 -23.24
C ILE A 21 -5.80 -42.98 -22.94
N LEU A 22 -6.37 -42.35 -23.99
CA LEU A 22 -7.79 -41.96 -24.24
C LEU A 22 -8.12 -40.45 -24.33
N SER A 23 -7.64 -39.82 -25.41
CA SER A 23 -8.42 -38.95 -26.32
C SER A 23 -7.43 -38.45 -27.38
N GLY A 24 -7.42 -38.93 -28.63
CA GLY A 24 -8.59 -39.08 -29.49
C GLY A 24 -8.96 -37.71 -30.07
N CYS A 25 -8.31 -37.35 -31.18
CA CYS A 25 -8.68 -36.28 -32.12
C CYS A 25 -9.13 -34.93 -31.53
N ILE A 26 -8.17 -34.04 -31.24
CA ILE A 26 -8.41 -32.60 -31.30
C ILE A 26 -7.66 -32.09 -32.53
N GLN A 27 -8.39 -31.71 -33.57
CA GLN A 27 -7.84 -30.91 -34.66
C GLN A 27 -7.15 -29.69 -34.04
N PRO A 28 -5.97 -29.25 -34.52
CA PRO A 28 -5.42 -27.98 -34.07
C PRO A 28 -6.47 -26.91 -34.36
N ASN A 29 -7.00 -26.29 -33.29
CA ASN A 29 -7.94 -25.19 -33.43
C ASN A 29 -7.18 -24.09 -34.18
N ASN A 30 -7.50 -23.92 -35.46
CA ASN A 30 -6.87 -22.95 -36.37
C ASN A 30 -7.35 -21.52 -36.04
N SER A 31 -7.66 -21.23 -34.77
CA SER A 31 -8.11 -19.92 -34.34
C SER A 31 -6.91 -18.98 -34.31
N ARG A 32 -7.04 -17.87 -35.04
CA ARG A 32 -6.02 -16.81 -35.12
C ARG A 32 -5.66 -16.25 -33.74
N TYR A 33 -6.57 -16.35 -32.77
CA TYR A 33 -6.40 -15.87 -31.40
C TYR A 33 -6.73 -16.95 -30.35
N PRO A 34 -6.17 -16.87 -29.14
CA PRO A 34 -6.60 -17.66 -27.98
C PRO A 34 -8.03 -17.34 -27.51
N ASP A 35 -8.67 -18.28 -26.81
CA ASP A 35 -10.07 -18.18 -26.37
C ASP A 35 -10.39 -16.92 -25.54
N LYS A 36 -9.50 -16.54 -24.60
CA LYS A 36 -9.67 -15.32 -23.78
C LYS A 36 -9.73 -14.05 -24.63
N ILE A 37 -9.00 -14.00 -25.75
CA ILE A 37 -9.02 -12.87 -26.66
C ILE A 37 -10.33 -12.83 -27.43
N HIS A 38 -10.85 -13.99 -27.85
CA HIS A 38 -12.16 -14.06 -28.50
C HIS A 38 -13.28 -13.51 -27.61
N GLU A 39 -13.23 -13.78 -26.30
CA GLU A 39 -14.16 -13.19 -25.34
C GLU A 39 -14.06 -11.66 -25.30
N VAL A 40 -12.84 -11.12 -25.18
CA VAL A 40 -12.60 -9.68 -25.17
C VAL A 40 -13.12 -9.02 -26.44
N LEU A 41 -12.75 -9.54 -27.62
CA LEU A 41 -13.19 -9.03 -28.92
C LEU A 41 -14.72 -9.04 -29.08
N LYS A 42 -15.41 -10.04 -28.49
CA LYS A 42 -16.87 -10.10 -28.48
C LYS A 42 -17.47 -8.99 -27.61
N LEU A 43 -16.85 -8.70 -26.46
CA LEU A 43 -17.30 -7.64 -25.54
C LEU A 43 -16.94 -6.23 -26.02
N SER A 44 -15.97 -6.07 -26.93
CA SER A 44 -15.52 -4.77 -27.45
C SER A 44 -16.51 -4.09 -28.41
N HIS A 45 -17.53 -4.81 -28.89
CA HIS A 45 -18.53 -4.30 -29.83
C HIS A 45 -17.89 -3.54 -31.02
N ASN A 46 -18.18 -2.25 -31.18
CA ASN A 46 -17.68 -1.41 -32.27
C ASN A 46 -16.16 -1.17 -32.19
N ASN A 47 -15.59 -1.22 -30.99
CA ASN A 47 -14.15 -0.98 -30.75
C ASN A 47 -13.28 -2.21 -31.02
N ARG A 48 -13.89 -3.35 -31.38
CA ARG A 48 -13.20 -4.58 -31.77
C ARG A 48 -12.06 -4.34 -32.78
N LYS A 49 -12.27 -3.45 -33.75
CA LYS A 49 -11.31 -3.15 -34.82
C LYS A 49 -9.99 -2.57 -34.28
N GLU A 50 -10.05 -1.75 -33.23
CA GLU A 50 -8.86 -1.17 -32.60
C GLU A 50 -8.03 -2.23 -31.88
N ILE A 51 -8.68 -3.20 -31.22
CA ILE A 51 -7.99 -4.30 -30.55
C ILE A 51 -7.43 -5.29 -31.57
N GLU A 52 -8.18 -5.62 -32.63
CA GLU A 52 -7.68 -6.44 -33.74
C GLU A 52 -6.47 -5.79 -34.44
N LYS A 53 -6.49 -4.47 -34.64
CA LYS A 53 -5.35 -3.72 -35.17
C LYS A 53 -4.09 -3.93 -34.34
N ALA A 54 -4.17 -3.88 -33.00
CA ALA A 54 -3.03 -4.11 -32.13
C ALA A 54 -2.55 -5.57 -32.14
N LEU A 55 -3.47 -6.53 -32.13
CA LEU A 55 -3.15 -7.96 -32.21
C LEU A 55 -2.43 -8.29 -33.53
N ASP A 56 -2.99 -7.80 -34.64
CA ASP A 56 -2.47 -8.06 -35.99
C ASP A 56 -1.11 -7.42 -36.21
N PHE A 57 -0.89 -6.22 -35.67
CA PHE A 57 0.40 -5.55 -35.70
C PHE A 57 1.52 -6.45 -35.15
N PHE A 58 1.32 -7.08 -34.00
CA PHE A 58 2.34 -7.95 -33.39
C PHE A 58 2.41 -9.35 -34.01
N ILE A 59 1.27 -9.95 -34.39
CA ILE A 59 1.26 -11.24 -35.09
C ILE A 59 2.06 -11.16 -36.38
N ASN A 60 1.90 -10.08 -37.15
CA ASN A 60 2.60 -9.88 -38.43
C ASN A 60 4.11 -9.70 -38.26
N GLN A 61 4.59 -9.22 -37.11
CA GLN A 61 6.02 -9.11 -36.81
C GLN A 61 6.69 -10.46 -36.53
N LYS A 62 5.93 -11.51 -36.22
CA LYS A 62 6.45 -12.86 -35.88
C LYS A 62 7.43 -12.87 -34.69
N ASP A 63 7.36 -11.88 -33.82
CA ASP A 63 8.13 -11.82 -32.57
C ASP A 63 7.34 -12.51 -31.45
N SER A 64 7.81 -13.68 -31.02
CA SER A 64 7.11 -14.48 -30.01
C SER A 64 6.95 -13.75 -28.67
N LEU A 65 7.88 -12.88 -28.29
CA LEU A 65 7.77 -12.12 -27.05
C LEU A 65 6.64 -11.11 -27.18
N LYS A 66 6.66 -10.29 -28.24
CA LYS A 66 5.65 -9.25 -28.46
C LYS A 66 4.23 -9.84 -28.60
N ILE A 67 4.11 -10.95 -29.33
CA ILE A 67 2.84 -11.67 -29.49
C ILE A 67 2.31 -12.14 -28.13
N ARG A 68 3.16 -12.76 -27.30
CA ARG A 68 2.76 -13.19 -25.95
C ARG A 68 2.37 -12.01 -25.07
N SER A 69 3.08 -10.89 -25.15
CA SER A 69 2.78 -9.68 -24.39
C SER A 69 1.41 -9.11 -24.74
N ILE A 70 1.10 -8.90 -26.04
CA ILE A 70 -0.21 -8.37 -26.43
C ILE A 70 -1.33 -9.36 -26.11
N PHE A 71 -1.10 -10.67 -26.24
CA PHE A 71 -2.11 -11.68 -25.88
C PHE A 71 -2.41 -11.69 -24.39
N PHE A 72 -1.38 -11.58 -23.55
CA PHE A 72 -1.56 -11.45 -22.11
C PHE A 72 -2.33 -10.17 -21.77
N LEU A 73 -1.94 -9.03 -22.36
CA LEU A 73 -2.56 -7.75 -22.08
C LEU A 73 -4.04 -7.76 -22.45
N VAL A 74 -4.36 -8.07 -23.71
CA VAL A 74 -5.75 -8.11 -24.22
C VAL A 74 -6.57 -9.15 -23.49
N GLY A 75 -6.03 -10.35 -23.25
CA GLY A 75 -6.72 -11.42 -22.54
C GLY A 75 -7.11 -11.10 -21.09
N ASN A 76 -6.57 -10.01 -20.52
CA ASN A 76 -6.91 -9.53 -19.17
C ASN A 76 -7.68 -8.20 -19.17
N MET A 77 -8.17 -7.72 -20.32
CA MET A 77 -8.85 -6.42 -20.43
C MET A 77 -10.37 -6.44 -20.22
N ALA A 78 -11.02 -7.61 -20.19
CA ALA A 78 -12.48 -7.71 -20.26
C ALA A 78 -13.24 -6.94 -19.17
N ASP A 79 -12.69 -6.87 -17.95
CA ASP A 79 -13.31 -6.22 -16.78
C ASP A 79 -12.69 -4.85 -16.42
N LYS A 80 -11.86 -4.32 -17.33
CA LYS A 80 -11.05 -3.13 -17.10
C LYS A 80 -11.87 -1.86 -17.44
N TYR A 81 -11.93 -0.92 -16.50
CA TYR A 81 -12.64 0.35 -16.63
C TYR A 81 -11.97 1.49 -15.85
N SER A 82 -12.19 2.72 -16.29
CA SER A 82 -11.81 3.95 -15.59
C SER A 82 -13.02 4.60 -14.92
N LEU A 83 -12.78 5.31 -13.81
CA LEU A 83 -13.75 6.22 -13.19
C LEU A 83 -13.37 7.66 -13.54
N THR A 84 -14.14 8.28 -14.43
CA THR A 84 -13.89 9.67 -14.86
C THR A 84 -14.88 10.64 -14.21
N PRO A 85 -14.51 11.92 -14.08
CA PRO A 85 -15.47 12.97 -13.79
C PRO A 85 -16.67 12.94 -14.74
N ALA A 86 -17.84 13.37 -14.26
CA ALA A 86 -19.05 13.36 -15.08
C ALA A 86 -18.98 14.38 -16.24
N ASN A 87 -18.28 15.50 -16.01
CA ASN A 87 -17.99 16.54 -16.98
C ASN A 87 -16.75 17.34 -16.53
N GLU A 88 -16.28 18.24 -17.39
CA GLU A 88 -15.11 19.10 -17.11
C GLU A 88 -15.34 20.11 -15.96
N GLN A 89 -16.59 20.35 -15.59
CA GLN A 89 -16.99 21.24 -14.49
C GLN A 89 -17.13 20.48 -13.16
N ASP A 90 -16.61 19.26 -13.06
CA ASP A 90 -16.65 18.48 -11.84
C ASP A 90 -15.93 19.23 -10.70
N PRO A 91 -16.63 19.52 -9.59
CA PRO A 91 -16.09 20.36 -8.53
C PRO A 91 -14.92 19.68 -7.81
N PHE A 92 -14.84 18.35 -7.76
CA PHE A 92 -13.70 17.65 -7.18
C PHE A 92 -12.48 17.75 -8.09
N HIS A 93 -12.67 17.56 -9.40
CA HIS A 93 -11.58 17.62 -10.37
C HIS A 93 -11.00 19.05 -10.48
N SER A 94 -11.87 20.07 -10.46
CA SER A 94 -11.44 21.48 -10.48
C SER A 94 -10.60 21.87 -9.27
N ILE A 95 -10.85 21.29 -8.08
CA ILE A 95 -10.03 21.55 -6.89
C ILE A 95 -8.59 21.04 -7.08
N ILE A 96 -8.43 19.87 -7.72
CA ILE A 96 -7.13 19.27 -7.99
C ILE A 96 -6.36 20.06 -9.05
N LEU A 97 -7.01 20.44 -10.15
CA LEU A 97 -6.35 21.09 -11.28
C LEU A 97 -6.09 22.59 -11.07
N ASN A 98 -6.98 23.30 -10.38
CA ASN A 98 -6.94 24.77 -10.32
C ASN A 98 -6.34 25.34 -9.03
N ASN A 99 -6.16 24.52 -7.99
CA ASN A 99 -5.57 24.99 -6.75
C ASN A 99 -4.18 24.40 -6.56
N HIS A 100 -3.15 25.20 -6.79
CA HIS A 100 -1.82 24.94 -6.23
C HIS A 100 -1.88 25.14 -4.71
N ILE A 101 -2.47 24.17 -3.99
CA ILE A 101 -2.60 24.21 -2.54
C ILE A 101 -1.23 23.87 -1.94
N LYS A 102 -0.44 24.91 -1.67
CA LYS A 102 0.77 24.78 -0.86
C LYS A 102 0.38 24.68 0.61
N GLU A 103 0.64 23.54 1.22
CA GLU A 103 0.30 23.28 2.62
C GLU A 103 1.35 22.42 3.33
N LYS A 104 1.96 22.98 4.37
CA LYS A 104 3.07 22.37 5.14
C LYS A 104 2.65 21.22 6.07
N GLU A 105 1.35 20.99 6.26
CA GLU A 105 0.83 19.99 7.21
C GLU A 105 -0.27 19.12 6.59
N ALA A 106 -0.31 18.98 5.27
CA ALA A 106 -1.28 18.15 4.54
C ALA A 106 -1.31 16.67 4.94
N TRP A 107 -0.32 16.16 5.69
CA TRP A 107 -0.39 14.83 6.28
C TRP A 107 -1.41 14.75 7.44
N ASP A 108 -1.80 15.87 8.03
CA ASP A 108 -2.82 15.94 9.08
C ASP A 108 -4.21 16.11 8.44
N PRO A 109 -5.12 15.13 8.58
CA PRO A 109 -6.48 15.26 8.03
C PRO A 109 -7.23 16.50 8.51
N GLY A 110 -6.93 17.00 9.72
CA GLY A 110 -7.55 18.20 10.29
C GLY A 110 -6.96 19.51 9.79
N LYS A 111 -5.80 19.47 9.12
CA LYS A 111 -5.11 20.66 8.58
C LYS A 111 -4.97 20.65 7.06
N SER A 112 -5.31 19.53 6.42
CA SER A 112 -5.33 19.42 4.95
C SER A 112 -6.38 20.37 4.37
N ARG A 113 -5.92 21.50 3.83
CA ARG A 113 -6.73 22.47 3.09
C ARG A 113 -7.37 21.81 1.87
N LEU A 114 -6.65 20.89 1.20
CA LEU A 114 -7.22 20.07 0.14
C LEU A 114 -8.39 19.24 0.67
N GLY A 115 -8.20 18.53 1.79
CA GLY A 115 -9.24 17.73 2.42
C GLY A 115 -10.44 18.56 2.87
N MET A 116 -10.22 19.78 3.38
CA MET A 116 -11.29 20.71 3.75
C MET A 116 -12.05 21.24 2.53
N ALA A 117 -11.35 21.49 1.41
CA ALA A 117 -11.97 21.90 0.16
C ALA A 117 -12.85 20.76 -0.41
N LEU A 118 -12.35 19.52 -0.42
CA LEU A 118 -13.11 18.35 -0.85
C LEU A 118 -14.33 18.10 0.07
N ASP A 119 -14.18 18.24 1.39
CA ASP A 119 -15.32 18.18 2.34
C ASP A 119 -16.37 19.25 2.05
N SER A 120 -15.93 20.47 1.71
CA SER A 120 -16.82 21.56 1.36
C SER A 120 -17.66 21.18 0.14
N VAL A 121 -17.05 20.57 -0.89
CA VAL A 121 -17.78 20.08 -2.06
C VAL A 121 -18.79 19.00 -1.69
N TYR A 122 -18.40 18.01 -0.88
CA TYR A 122 -19.33 16.98 -0.40
C TYR A 122 -20.53 17.55 0.37
N LYS A 123 -20.34 18.65 1.12
CA LYS A 123 -21.40 19.28 1.91
C LYS A 123 -22.29 20.22 1.11
N THR A 124 -21.74 20.89 0.10
CA THR A 124 -22.43 21.96 -0.65
C THR A 124 -23.05 21.46 -1.95
N CYS A 125 -22.54 20.36 -2.53
CA CYS A 125 -23.09 19.79 -3.74
C CYS A 125 -24.31 18.92 -3.39
N THR A 126 -25.50 19.44 -3.66
CA THR A 126 -26.79 18.77 -3.38
C THR A 126 -27.05 17.53 -4.25
N ASP A 127 -26.31 17.39 -5.35
CA ASP A 127 -26.25 16.18 -6.19
C ASP A 127 -24.82 16.01 -6.74
N PRO A 128 -23.89 15.39 -5.99
CA PRO A 128 -22.52 15.24 -6.44
C PRO A 128 -22.47 14.41 -7.73
N PRO A 129 -21.74 14.86 -8.77
CA PRO A 129 -21.67 14.13 -10.02
C PRO A 129 -21.19 12.70 -9.76
N ARG A 130 -21.94 11.71 -10.23
CA ARG A 130 -21.52 10.32 -10.12
C ARG A 130 -20.37 10.07 -11.09
N PRO A 131 -19.28 9.41 -10.65
CA PRO A 131 -18.22 9.00 -11.55
C PRO A 131 -18.78 8.23 -12.74
N LYS A 132 -18.36 8.61 -13.95
CA LYS A 132 -18.68 7.89 -15.17
C LYS A 132 -17.77 6.67 -15.26
N ILE A 133 -18.37 5.50 -15.42
CA ILE A 133 -17.64 4.26 -15.72
C ILE A 133 -17.38 4.23 -17.23
N VAL A 134 -16.11 4.16 -17.61
CA VAL A 134 -15.69 4.00 -19.01
C VAL A 134 -14.97 2.68 -19.13
N ARG A 135 -15.53 1.70 -19.87
CA ARG A 135 -14.89 0.40 -20.06
C ARG A 135 -13.80 0.51 -21.11
N ASP A 136 -12.61 0.00 -20.80
CA ASP A 136 -11.44 0.15 -21.66
C ASP A 136 -11.69 -0.50 -23.03
N ILE A 137 -12.30 -1.69 -23.04
CA ILE A 137 -12.62 -2.43 -24.26
C ILE A 137 -13.51 -1.66 -25.24
N GLU A 138 -14.20 -0.61 -24.79
CA GLU A 138 -15.08 0.23 -25.62
C GLU A 138 -14.37 1.46 -26.21
N VAL A 139 -13.25 1.89 -25.63
CA VAL A 139 -12.61 3.19 -25.97
C VAL A 139 -11.12 3.11 -26.28
N ILE A 140 -10.44 2.04 -25.86
CA ILE A 140 -8.98 1.91 -26.02
C ILE A 140 -8.61 1.76 -27.49
N THR A 141 -7.60 2.50 -27.93
CA THR A 141 -7.16 2.49 -29.33
C THR A 141 -6.08 1.44 -29.56
N GLY A 142 -5.97 0.96 -30.80
CA GLY A 142 -4.94 0.03 -31.20
C GLY A 142 -3.55 0.65 -31.08
N ASN A 143 -3.42 1.94 -31.39
CA ASN A 143 -2.16 2.67 -31.24
C ASN A 143 -1.72 2.74 -29.76
N PHE A 144 -2.66 2.98 -28.84
CA PHE A 144 -2.36 2.98 -27.40
C PHE A 144 -1.83 1.61 -26.94
N LEU A 145 -2.49 0.51 -27.34
CA LEU A 145 -2.05 -0.85 -27.01
C LEU A 145 -0.67 -1.18 -27.59
N ILE A 146 -0.44 -0.82 -28.86
CA ILE A 146 0.85 -1.00 -29.54
C ILE A 146 1.95 -0.25 -28.80
N ASN A 147 1.74 1.04 -28.54
CA ASN A 147 2.71 1.89 -27.86
C ASN A 147 3.00 1.36 -26.46
N ASN A 148 1.99 0.98 -25.68
CA ASN A 148 2.21 0.45 -24.33
C ASN A 148 3.05 -0.84 -24.34
N VAL A 149 2.78 -1.78 -25.26
CA VAL A 149 3.56 -3.03 -25.36
C VAL A 149 5.00 -2.76 -25.78
N GLU A 150 5.21 -1.94 -26.82
CA GLU A 150 6.56 -1.60 -27.30
C GLU A 150 7.38 -0.90 -26.20
N GLU A 151 6.81 0.12 -25.54
CA GLU A 151 7.49 0.84 -24.46
C GLU A 151 7.74 -0.03 -23.23
N ALA A 152 6.78 -0.87 -22.85
CA ALA A 152 6.98 -1.81 -21.75
C ALA A 152 8.15 -2.77 -22.03
N ILE A 153 8.25 -3.31 -23.25
CA ILE A 153 9.34 -4.22 -23.65
C ILE A 153 10.69 -3.49 -23.66
N LYS A 154 10.75 -2.25 -24.17
CA LYS A 154 11.96 -1.42 -24.12
C LYS A 154 12.44 -1.23 -22.68
N ILE A 155 11.54 -0.86 -21.78
CA ILE A 155 11.84 -0.69 -20.35
C ILE A 155 12.29 -2.02 -19.74
N TRP A 156 11.58 -3.12 -20.01
CA TRP A 156 11.93 -4.43 -19.48
C TRP A 156 13.34 -4.86 -19.87
N HIS A 157 13.71 -4.73 -21.14
CA HIS A 157 15.07 -5.02 -21.61
C HIS A 157 16.12 -4.13 -20.95
N ARG A 158 15.81 -2.85 -20.69
CA ARG A 158 16.69 -1.96 -19.93
C ARG A 158 16.84 -2.42 -18.48
N THR A 159 15.75 -2.82 -17.81
CA THR A 159 15.76 -3.27 -16.41
C THR A 159 16.45 -4.61 -16.17
N LYS A 160 16.46 -5.51 -17.16
CA LYS A 160 17.20 -6.79 -17.08
C LYS A 160 18.70 -6.64 -16.88
N LYS A 161 19.25 -5.45 -17.16
CA LYS A 161 20.66 -5.14 -16.87
C LYS A 161 20.94 -5.02 -15.37
N PHE A 162 19.91 -4.79 -14.55
CA PHE A 162 20.03 -4.47 -13.12
C PHE A 162 19.40 -5.53 -12.23
N THR A 163 18.40 -6.29 -12.73
CA THR A 163 17.65 -7.28 -11.95
C THR A 163 17.25 -8.48 -12.79
N GLU A 164 17.16 -9.66 -12.18
CA GLU A 164 16.48 -10.80 -12.79
C GLU A 164 14.96 -10.56 -12.78
N CYS A 165 14.40 -10.25 -13.93
CA CYS A 165 12.96 -10.03 -14.11
C CYS A 165 12.42 -11.04 -15.13
N SER A 166 11.56 -11.95 -14.65
CA SER A 166 10.96 -13.01 -15.48
C SER A 166 9.91 -12.43 -16.43
N PHE A 167 9.45 -13.24 -17.39
CA PHE A 167 8.35 -12.82 -18.27
C PHE A 167 7.04 -12.64 -17.49
N ASP A 168 6.81 -13.44 -16.45
CA ASP A 168 5.62 -13.32 -15.62
C ASP A 168 5.67 -12.03 -14.79
N ASP A 169 6.84 -11.67 -14.24
CA ASP A 169 7.03 -10.39 -13.55
C ASP A 169 6.82 -9.21 -14.52
N PHE A 170 7.31 -9.34 -15.75
CA PHE A 170 7.06 -8.35 -16.79
C PHE A 170 5.56 -8.16 -17.05
N CYS A 171 4.82 -9.25 -17.21
CA CYS A 171 3.38 -9.23 -17.45
C CYS A 171 2.58 -8.61 -16.30
N GLU A 172 2.96 -8.88 -15.05
CA GLU A 172 2.24 -8.42 -13.86
C GLU A 172 2.64 -6.99 -13.41
N TYR A 173 3.90 -6.59 -13.60
CA TYR A 173 4.42 -5.35 -13.00
C TYR A 173 4.89 -4.30 -14.00
N ILE A 174 5.27 -4.67 -15.22
CA ILE A 174 5.84 -3.73 -16.19
C ILE A 174 4.87 -3.47 -17.34
N LEU A 175 4.24 -4.50 -17.89
CA LEU A 175 3.33 -4.46 -19.03
C LEU A 175 1.99 -3.74 -18.79
N PRO A 176 1.37 -3.77 -17.59
CA PRO A 176 0.07 -3.13 -17.38
C PRO A 176 0.10 -1.64 -17.76
N TYR A 177 -0.99 -1.16 -18.37
CA TYR A 177 -1.09 0.22 -18.87
C TYR A 177 -1.68 1.20 -17.87
N ARG A 178 -1.97 0.79 -16.63
CA ARG A 178 -2.52 1.67 -15.58
C ARG A 178 -2.47 1.06 -14.17
N ILE A 179 -2.76 1.88 -13.16
CA ILE A 179 -2.97 1.48 -11.76
C ILE A 179 -4.42 1.74 -11.35
N GLY A 180 -5.04 0.74 -10.70
CA GLY A 180 -6.42 0.86 -10.21
C GLY A 180 -7.42 1.10 -11.35
N ASN A 181 -8.20 2.17 -11.24
CA ASN A 181 -9.20 2.60 -12.23
C ASN A 181 -8.98 4.05 -12.67
N GLU A 182 -7.71 4.48 -12.72
CA GLU A 182 -7.35 5.76 -13.34
C GLU A 182 -7.76 5.78 -14.82
N SER A 183 -7.96 6.99 -15.36
CA SER A 183 -8.21 7.21 -16.79
C SER A 183 -7.04 6.70 -17.63
N LEU A 184 -7.32 6.23 -18.85
CA LEU A 184 -6.26 5.92 -19.80
C LEU A 184 -5.44 7.19 -20.08
N SER A 185 -4.13 7.10 -19.91
CA SER A 185 -3.21 8.21 -20.14
C SER A 185 -1.86 7.69 -20.64
N ASP A 186 -1.06 8.58 -21.23
CA ASP A 186 0.29 8.28 -21.71
C ASP A 186 1.32 8.32 -20.56
N TRP A 187 0.94 7.84 -19.36
CA TRP A 187 1.75 7.97 -18.13
C TRP A 187 3.14 7.38 -18.30
N ARG A 188 3.29 6.29 -19.06
CA ARG A 188 4.57 5.61 -19.26
C ARG A 188 5.55 6.48 -20.00
N GLU A 189 5.08 7.13 -21.07
CA GLU A 189 5.88 8.06 -21.85
C GLU A 189 6.22 9.29 -21.00
N GLN A 190 5.23 9.86 -20.30
CA GLN A 190 5.42 11.02 -19.42
C GLN A 190 6.45 10.73 -18.30
N ALA A 191 6.33 9.58 -17.64
CA ALA A 191 7.25 9.14 -16.60
C ALA A 191 8.65 8.86 -17.17
N TYR A 192 8.74 8.25 -18.35
CA TYR A 192 10.02 8.00 -19.00
C TYR A 192 10.71 9.32 -19.37
N GLN A 193 10.00 10.26 -19.98
CA GLN A 193 10.53 11.60 -20.29
C GLN A 193 11.02 12.31 -19.02
N LYS A 194 10.26 12.21 -17.92
CA LYS A 194 10.62 12.86 -16.66
C LYS A 194 11.80 12.20 -15.94
N PHE A 195 11.91 10.88 -15.92
CA PHE A 195 12.87 10.18 -15.04
C PHE A 195 13.98 9.41 -15.77
N SER A 196 13.96 9.34 -17.11
CA SER A 196 14.93 8.54 -17.88
C SER A 196 16.39 8.90 -17.61
N TYR A 197 16.70 10.17 -17.30
CA TYR A 197 18.06 10.60 -16.96
C TYR A 197 18.59 9.98 -15.66
N LEU A 198 17.72 9.65 -14.70
CA LEU A 198 18.09 8.95 -13.47
C LEU A 198 18.45 7.50 -13.76
N LEU A 199 17.76 6.86 -14.71
CA LEU A 199 18.02 5.48 -15.15
C LEU A 199 19.40 5.32 -15.82
N ASP A 200 20.00 6.40 -16.31
CA ASP A 200 21.36 6.39 -16.87
C ASP A 200 22.44 6.51 -15.78
N SER A 201 22.08 7.06 -14.63
CA SER A 201 23.05 7.42 -13.57
C SER A 201 22.99 6.51 -12.35
N ILE A 202 21.84 5.86 -12.09
CA ILE A 202 21.61 5.09 -10.87
C ILE A 202 21.21 3.65 -11.22
N SER A 203 22.08 2.70 -10.89
CA SER A 203 21.87 1.27 -11.15
C SER A 203 21.21 0.54 -9.99
N ASP A 204 21.34 1.05 -8.76
CA ASP A 204 20.70 0.47 -7.58
C ASP A 204 19.20 0.83 -7.53
N PRO A 205 18.28 -0.15 -7.49
CA PRO A 205 16.85 0.12 -7.51
C PRO A 205 16.34 0.96 -6.33
N LEU A 206 16.95 0.83 -5.14
CA LEU A 206 16.53 1.58 -3.96
C LEU A 206 16.95 3.04 -4.07
N GLU A 207 18.19 3.31 -4.47
CA GLU A 207 18.67 4.67 -4.70
C GLU A 207 17.94 5.34 -5.86
N LEU A 208 17.64 4.59 -6.93
CA LEU A 208 16.82 5.09 -8.04
C LEU A 208 15.42 5.48 -7.55
N THR A 209 14.80 4.64 -6.73
CA THR A 209 13.48 4.92 -6.15
C THR A 209 13.50 6.17 -5.28
N LYS A 210 14.51 6.32 -4.41
CA LYS A 210 14.69 7.53 -3.59
C LYS A 210 14.83 8.78 -4.46
N ALA A 211 15.65 8.72 -5.51
CA ALA A 211 15.86 9.85 -6.41
C ALA A 211 14.57 10.22 -7.17
N ILE A 212 13.82 9.23 -7.67
CA ILE A 212 12.52 9.46 -8.32
C ILE A 212 11.55 10.12 -7.34
N VAL A 213 11.44 9.63 -6.11
CA VAL A 213 10.58 10.23 -5.08
C VAL A 213 10.97 11.70 -4.83
N GLN A 214 12.26 11.98 -4.66
CA GLN A 214 12.77 13.34 -4.45
C GLN A 214 12.48 14.28 -5.64
N VAL A 215 12.69 13.81 -6.86
CA VAL A 215 12.50 14.61 -8.10
C VAL A 215 11.04 14.77 -8.45
N SER A 216 10.20 13.78 -8.14
CA SER A 216 8.78 13.80 -8.49
C SER A 216 8.05 14.96 -7.82
N GLY A 217 8.47 15.35 -6.61
CA GLY A 217 7.76 16.36 -5.81
C GLY A 217 6.35 15.91 -5.38
N ILE A 218 6.01 14.63 -5.58
CA ILE A 218 4.71 14.05 -5.23
C ILE A 218 4.78 13.57 -3.79
N TYR A 219 4.07 14.24 -2.89
CA TYR A 219 4.05 13.90 -1.47
C TYR A 219 2.66 13.48 -1.00
N TYR A 220 2.63 12.68 0.07
CA TYR A 220 1.39 12.20 0.66
C TYR A 220 0.57 13.35 1.26
N ASN A 221 -0.64 13.54 0.75
CA ASN A 221 -1.65 14.45 1.31
C ASN A 221 -2.82 13.62 1.85
N ALA A 222 -3.12 13.73 3.14
CA ALA A 222 -4.21 13.00 3.77
C ALA A 222 -5.58 13.38 3.17
N GLY A 223 -5.72 14.60 2.65
CA GLY A 223 -6.91 15.06 1.94
C GLY A 223 -7.23 14.27 0.68
N MET A 224 -6.23 13.68 0.01
CA MET A 224 -6.43 12.85 -1.19
C MET A 224 -7.27 11.59 -0.91
N SER A 225 -7.39 11.15 0.35
CA SER A 225 -8.32 10.07 0.73
C SER A 225 -9.79 10.42 0.47
N LYS A 226 -10.09 11.70 0.31
CA LYS A 226 -11.43 12.24 0.01
C LYS A 226 -11.61 12.54 -1.48
N TYR A 227 -10.59 12.35 -2.31
CA TYR A 227 -10.71 12.55 -3.75
C TYR A 227 -11.40 11.32 -4.36
N PRO A 228 -12.49 11.48 -5.13
CA PRO A 228 -13.29 10.34 -5.59
C PRO A 228 -12.69 9.58 -6.79
N PHE A 229 -11.61 10.07 -7.38
CA PHE A 229 -10.98 9.50 -8.58
C PHE A 229 -9.55 9.04 -8.29
N PHE A 230 -9.06 8.05 -9.04
CA PHE A 230 -7.62 7.76 -9.06
C PHE A 230 -6.94 8.76 -10.01
N PRO A 231 -6.02 9.59 -9.51
CA PRO A 231 -5.41 10.63 -10.33
C PRO A 231 -4.45 10.01 -11.36
N THR A 232 -4.46 10.54 -12.57
CA THR A 232 -3.48 10.14 -13.59
C THR A 232 -2.07 10.61 -13.22
N PHE A 233 -1.04 10.05 -13.87
CA PHE A 233 0.34 10.52 -13.66
C PHE A 233 0.49 12.04 -13.86
N SER A 234 -0.14 12.62 -14.88
CA SER A 234 -0.08 14.06 -15.14
C SER A 234 -0.76 14.88 -14.04
N GLU A 235 -1.89 14.41 -13.51
CA GLU A 235 -2.57 15.05 -12.37
C GLU A 235 -1.72 14.97 -11.10
N LEU A 236 -1.10 13.82 -10.84
CA LEU A 236 -0.15 13.66 -9.74
C LEU A 236 1.06 14.59 -9.90
N ASP A 237 1.57 14.75 -11.13
CA ASP A 237 2.71 15.63 -11.40
C ASP A 237 2.40 17.11 -11.15
N GLN A 238 1.14 17.51 -11.34
CA GLN A 238 0.68 18.87 -11.08
C GLN A 238 0.47 19.13 -9.57
N LEU A 239 0.25 18.09 -8.77
CA LEU A 239 0.09 18.15 -7.32
C LEU A 239 1.43 18.43 -6.62
N HIS A 240 1.90 19.67 -6.67
CA HIS A 240 3.05 20.16 -5.91
C HIS A 240 2.65 20.44 -4.45
N VAL A 241 2.53 19.39 -3.65
CA VAL A 241 2.23 19.50 -2.21
C VAL A 241 3.53 19.41 -1.40
N ASP A 242 4.17 20.54 -1.11
CA ASP A 242 5.39 20.58 -0.27
C ASP A 242 5.10 20.21 1.18
N ILE A 243 5.70 19.12 1.70
CA ILE A 243 5.91 18.96 3.15
C ILE A 243 7.20 18.19 3.47
N SER A 244 7.86 18.66 4.52
CA SER A 244 8.96 17.99 5.22
C SER A 244 8.66 16.52 5.54
N HIS A 245 9.72 15.71 5.52
CA HIS A 245 9.73 14.28 5.80
C HIS A 245 8.78 13.84 6.94
N LYS A 246 8.04 12.75 6.71
CA LYS A 246 7.35 11.99 7.76
C LYS A 246 8.40 11.39 8.71
N GLY A 247 8.83 12.19 9.66
CA GLY A 247 9.70 11.77 10.75
C GLY A 247 8.92 11.62 12.05
N CYS A 248 9.51 10.93 13.00
CA CYS A 248 9.16 11.08 14.40
C CYS A 248 10.40 11.63 15.08
N LYS A 249 10.30 12.76 15.77
CA LYS A 249 11.41 13.24 16.57
C LYS A 249 11.38 12.52 17.91
N TYR A 250 12.41 11.72 18.16
CA TYR A 250 12.58 10.99 19.42
C TYR A 250 14.05 10.94 19.80
N SER A 251 14.33 10.72 21.08
CA SER A 251 15.67 10.51 21.60
C SER A 251 15.71 9.25 22.45
N ILE A 252 16.91 8.67 22.56
CA ILE A 252 17.17 7.53 23.42
C ILE A 252 18.29 7.90 24.38
N ASP A 253 17.97 7.89 25.68
CA ASP A 253 18.99 7.89 26.71
C ASP A 253 19.54 6.47 26.82
N LEU A 254 20.87 6.30 26.81
CA LEU A 254 21.48 4.99 26.88
C LEU A 254 21.30 4.38 28.28
N PRO A 255 20.83 3.13 28.41
CA PRO A 255 20.86 2.44 29.70
C PRO A 255 22.29 2.34 30.22
N SER A 256 22.45 2.35 31.55
CA SER A 256 23.78 2.19 32.17
C SER A 256 24.47 0.90 31.68
N GLY A 257 25.72 1.02 31.24
CA GLY A 257 26.52 -0.08 30.71
C GLY A 257 26.24 -0.44 29.25
N TRP A 258 25.51 0.40 28.50
CA TRP A 258 25.26 0.26 27.06
C TRP A 258 25.91 1.38 26.27
N ASP A 259 26.29 1.07 25.03
CA ASP A 259 26.83 2.02 24.07
C ASP A 259 26.29 1.74 22.66
N THR A 260 26.54 2.65 21.74
CA THR A 260 26.09 2.59 20.35
C THR A 260 27.02 1.73 19.50
N ILE A 261 26.42 1.00 18.57
CA ILE A 261 27.13 0.29 17.51
C ILE A 261 27.39 1.29 16.37
N PRO A 262 28.63 1.41 15.86
CA PRO A 262 28.95 2.32 14.77
C PRO A 262 28.03 2.14 13.55
N HIS A 263 27.60 3.24 12.95
CA HIS A 263 26.62 3.22 11.85
C HIS A 263 27.10 2.39 10.64
N ASP A 264 28.37 2.51 10.26
CA ASP A 264 28.96 1.73 9.17
C ASP A 264 28.91 0.22 9.43
N THR A 265 29.09 -0.18 10.69
CA THR A 265 28.97 -1.59 11.10
C THR A 265 27.53 -2.07 10.98
N LEU A 266 26.56 -1.24 11.39
CA LEU A 266 25.14 -1.55 11.24
C LEU A 266 24.74 -1.68 9.76
N LYS A 267 25.16 -0.75 8.91
CA LYS A 267 24.84 -0.78 7.47
C LYS A 267 25.51 -1.94 6.75
N LYS A 268 26.73 -2.33 7.15
CA LYS A 268 27.39 -3.52 6.61
C LYS A 268 26.63 -4.82 6.91
N ILE A 269 26.05 -4.93 8.11
CA ILE A 269 25.33 -6.15 8.54
C ILE A 269 23.86 -6.13 8.09
N PHE A 270 23.23 -4.96 8.11
CA PHE A 270 21.82 -4.76 7.77
C PHE A 270 21.66 -3.74 6.64
N PRO A 271 22.16 -4.01 5.41
CA PRO A 271 22.19 -3.02 4.33
C PRO A 271 20.80 -2.58 3.86
N ARG A 272 19.78 -3.42 4.10
CA ARG A 272 18.40 -3.20 3.65
C ARG A 272 17.45 -2.73 4.74
N LEU A 273 17.92 -2.60 6.00
CA LEU A 273 17.09 -2.09 7.08
C LEU A 273 17.38 -0.62 7.34
N ASP A 274 16.31 0.15 7.49
CA ASP A 274 16.40 1.55 7.88
C ASP A 274 16.43 1.62 9.42
N LEU A 275 17.64 1.52 9.95
CA LEU A 275 17.93 1.54 11.38
C LEU A 275 18.54 2.89 11.75
N ASP A 276 17.95 3.51 12.77
CA ASP A 276 18.43 4.78 13.32
C ASP A 276 19.61 4.55 14.26
N MET A 277 19.59 3.45 15.03
CA MET A 277 20.62 3.15 16.03
C MET A 277 20.71 1.66 16.33
N GLY A 278 21.91 1.18 16.65
CA GLY A 278 22.14 -0.13 17.25
C GLY A 278 22.83 0.04 18.58
N LEU A 279 22.50 -0.78 19.56
CA LEU A 279 23.02 -0.70 20.92
C LEU A 279 23.57 -2.05 21.37
N TYR A 280 24.62 -2.03 22.18
CA TYR A 280 25.23 -3.22 22.78
C TYR A 280 25.70 -2.95 24.22
N PRO A 281 25.73 -3.97 25.10
CA PRO A 281 26.38 -3.88 26.40
C PRO A 281 27.90 -3.70 26.24
N VAL A 282 28.48 -2.72 26.92
CA VAL A 282 29.93 -2.42 26.90
C VAL A 282 30.76 -3.58 27.47
N SER A 283 30.17 -4.44 28.28
CA SER A 283 30.82 -5.66 28.78
C SER A 283 31.07 -6.72 27.69
N GLN A 284 30.47 -6.58 26.50
CA GLN A 284 30.66 -7.51 25.39
C GLN A 284 31.90 -7.13 24.57
N LYS A 285 32.67 -8.14 24.15
CA LYS A 285 33.87 -7.96 23.32
C LYS A 285 33.55 -7.73 21.83
N GLU A 286 32.43 -8.26 21.37
CA GLU A 286 32.00 -8.20 19.97
C GLU A 286 30.54 -7.75 19.86
N TYR A 287 30.23 -6.99 18.81
CA TYR A 287 28.85 -6.66 18.46
C TYR A 287 28.08 -7.94 18.07
N PHE A 288 26.80 -8.03 18.43
CA PHE A 288 25.89 -9.12 17.99
C PHE A 288 26.23 -10.55 18.49
N THR A 289 26.97 -10.69 19.59
CA THR A 289 27.30 -12.00 20.20
C THR A 289 26.50 -12.32 21.46
N GLY A 290 25.96 -11.31 22.14
CA GLY A 290 25.13 -11.44 23.34
C GLY A 290 23.77 -10.74 23.20
N ASN A 291 23.44 -9.88 24.16
CA ASN A 291 22.33 -8.96 24.00
C ASN A 291 22.70 -7.83 23.04
N TYR A 292 21.74 -7.41 22.22
CA TYR A 292 21.84 -6.19 21.44
C TYR A 292 20.44 -5.65 21.18
N ALA A 293 20.36 -4.34 20.93
CA ALA A 293 19.13 -3.69 20.54
C ALA A 293 19.30 -3.01 19.19
N LEU A 294 18.26 -3.03 18.37
CA LEU A 294 18.17 -2.26 17.14
C LEU A 294 16.98 -1.30 17.27
N VAL A 295 17.19 -0.07 16.85
CA VAL A 295 16.21 1.00 16.91
C VAL A 295 15.99 1.53 15.50
N GLY A 296 14.73 1.76 15.15
CA GLY A 296 14.37 2.44 13.91
C GLY A 296 12.95 2.98 13.98
N PHE A 297 12.57 3.76 12.98
CA PHE A 297 11.22 4.29 12.85
C PHE A 297 10.49 3.67 11.66
N MET A 298 9.29 3.14 11.92
CA MET A 298 8.42 2.57 10.89
C MET A 298 7.23 3.51 10.67
N PRO A 299 7.25 4.35 9.60
CA PRO A 299 6.15 5.27 9.31
C PRO A 299 4.91 4.50 8.87
N VAL A 300 3.73 5.08 9.14
CA VAL A 300 2.46 4.59 8.61
C VAL A 300 1.83 5.63 7.67
N LEU A 301 0.98 5.15 6.75
CA LEU A 301 0.31 6.02 5.78
C LEU A 301 -0.66 6.99 6.46
N GLN A 302 -1.45 6.48 7.41
CA GLN A 302 -2.44 7.25 8.16
C GLN A 302 -1.98 7.47 9.60
N SER A 303 -2.25 8.67 10.13
CA SER A 303 -1.97 8.99 11.53
C SER A 303 -2.60 7.96 12.47
N LEU A 304 -1.81 7.40 13.38
CA LEU A 304 -2.31 6.44 14.38
C LEU A 304 -3.22 7.12 15.40
N HIS A 305 -3.12 8.44 15.56
CA HIS A 305 -3.96 9.23 16.48
C HIS A 305 -5.46 9.12 16.18
N SER A 306 -5.84 8.80 14.94
CA SER A 306 -7.25 8.58 14.56
C SER A 306 -7.82 7.24 15.02
N TYR A 307 -7.00 6.36 15.60
CA TYR A 307 -7.37 5.00 16.00
C TYR A 307 -7.25 4.83 17.51
N SER A 308 -8.21 4.12 18.12
CA SER A 308 -8.06 3.69 19.51
C SER A 308 -6.91 2.69 19.62
N PHE A 309 -6.23 2.68 20.78
CA PHE A 309 -5.11 1.78 20.99
C PHE A 309 -5.52 0.30 20.85
N ASP A 310 -6.72 -0.05 21.35
CA ASP A 310 -7.28 -1.40 21.18
C ASP A 310 -7.49 -1.77 19.71
N ARG A 311 -7.89 -0.80 18.87
CA ARG A 311 -8.04 -1.01 17.43
C ARG A 311 -6.67 -1.28 16.78
N ILE A 312 -5.66 -0.50 17.12
CA ILE A 312 -4.28 -0.67 16.64
C ILE A 312 -3.77 -2.08 17.00
N VAL A 313 -3.96 -2.51 18.25
CA VAL A 313 -3.56 -3.84 18.72
C VAL A 313 -4.32 -4.95 17.98
N SER A 314 -5.62 -4.77 17.76
CA SER A 314 -6.45 -5.74 17.02
C SER A 314 -5.99 -5.89 15.57
N ASP A 315 -5.74 -4.80 14.88
CA ASP A 315 -5.30 -4.81 13.48
C ASP A 315 -3.91 -5.47 13.35
N MET A 316 -3.02 -5.25 14.32
CA MET A 316 -1.71 -5.89 14.37
C MET A 316 -1.80 -7.40 14.61
N LYS A 317 -2.66 -7.84 15.53
CA LYS A 317 -2.96 -9.27 15.75
C LYS A 317 -3.47 -9.93 14.48
N GLU A 318 -4.43 -9.29 13.81
CA GLU A 318 -5.00 -9.82 12.57
C GLU A 318 -3.96 -9.91 11.44
N MET A 319 -3.09 -8.90 11.31
CA MET A 319 -2.00 -8.91 10.34
C MET A 319 -1.05 -10.09 10.60
N ASN A 320 -0.68 -10.32 11.86
CA ASN A 320 0.20 -11.42 12.24
C ASN A 320 -0.43 -12.79 12.03
N ASP A 321 -1.72 -12.96 12.33
CA ASP A 321 -2.43 -14.21 12.06
C ASP A 321 -2.49 -14.54 10.56
N ARG A 322 -2.56 -13.52 9.70
CA ARG A 322 -2.52 -13.68 8.24
C ARG A 322 -1.14 -14.07 7.72
N THR A 323 -0.06 -13.63 8.38
CA THR A 323 1.33 -13.83 7.94
C THR A 323 2.04 -14.98 8.65
N LYS A 324 1.38 -15.65 9.60
CA LYS A 324 1.93 -16.73 10.43
C LYS A 324 2.54 -17.92 9.65
N ASN A 325 2.13 -18.11 8.40
CA ASN A 325 2.59 -19.19 7.53
C ASN A 325 3.42 -18.72 6.31
N THR A 326 3.73 -17.42 6.18
CA THR A 326 4.36 -16.86 4.96
C THR A 326 5.86 -16.60 5.08
N TRP A 327 6.46 -16.70 6.27
CA TRP A 327 7.87 -16.33 6.53
C TRP A 327 8.80 -17.52 6.81
N ASN A 328 8.48 -18.70 6.27
CA ASN A 328 9.33 -19.88 6.38
C ASN A 328 9.99 -20.17 5.01
N ASN A 329 11.31 -20.03 4.98
CA ASN A 329 12.19 -20.59 3.96
C ASN A 329 13.06 -21.67 4.66
N ASP A 330 13.60 -22.62 3.90
CA ASP A 330 14.46 -23.71 4.40
C ASP A 330 15.62 -23.29 5.33
N SER A 331 16.01 -22.02 5.36
CA SER A 331 17.16 -21.50 6.12
C SER A 331 16.82 -20.59 7.32
N ILE A 332 15.65 -19.93 7.36
CA ILE A 332 15.24 -19.06 8.48
C ILE A 332 13.73 -19.21 8.73
N SER A 333 13.36 -19.45 9.98
CA SER A 333 11.97 -19.44 10.45
C SER A 333 11.81 -18.45 11.60
N THR A 334 10.75 -17.65 11.57
CA THR A 334 10.41 -16.70 12.63
C THR A 334 9.04 -17.07 13.18
N ARG A 335 8.97 -17.32 14.48
CA ARG A 335 7.73 -17.59 15.20
C ARG A 335 7.41 -16.42 16.11
N LEU A 336 6.21 -15.86 15.96
CA LEU A 336 5.65 -14.95 16.95
C LEU A 336 5.06 -15.77 18.10
N ASP A 337 5.56 -15.53 19.31
CA ASP A 337 5.20 -16.29 20.52
C ASP A 337 4.03 -15.63 21.25
N SER A 338 4.07 -14.31 21.43
CA SER A 338 2.98 -13.56 22.06
C SER A 338 2.97 -12.07 21.68
N ILE A 339 1.82 -11.43 21.86
CA ILE A 339 1.62 -9.98 21.69
C ILE A 339 1.06 -9.43 22.99
N VAL A 340 1.82 -8.58 23.66
CA VAL A 340 1.47 -7.98 24.95
C VAL A 340 1.31 -6.47 24.77
N PRO A 341 0.07 -5.95 24.75
CA PRO A 341 -0.17 -4.51 24.70
C PRO A 341 0.10 -3.88 26.07
N VAL A 342 0.73 -2.70 26.07
CA VAL A 342 0.96 -1.88 27.25
C VAL A 342 0.26 -0.54 27.05
N ASN A 343 -0.90 -0.42 27.71
CA ASN A 343 -1.78 0.74 27.63
C ASN A 343 -1.49 1.70 28.80
N SER A 344 -0.33 2.35 28.77
CA SER A 344 0.08 3.29 29.81
C SER A 344 0.64 4.57 29.20
N SER A 345 0.00 5.70 29.50
CA SER A 345 0.53 7.02 29.18
C SER A 345 1.88 7.26 29.90
N PRO A 346 2.86 7.94 29.27
CA PRO A 346 2.83 8.53 27.93
C PRO A 346 3.21 7.57 26.79
N ASN A 347 3.59 6.33 27.10
CA ASN A 347 4.25 5.41 26.18
C ASN A 347 3.38 4.18 25.89
N TYR A 348 2.38 4.38 25.03
CA TYR A 348 1.60 3.29 24.46
C TYR A 348 2.52 2.42 23.61
N ARG A 349 2.57 1.11 23.89
CA ARG A 349 3.44 0.20 23.16
C ARG A 349 2.88 -1.20 23.03
N ILE A 350 3.34 -1.90 22.00
CA ILE A 350 2.97 -3.29 21.74
C ILE A 350 4.24 -4.12 21.74
N ASN A 351 4.36 -5.06 22.68
CA ASN A 351 5.50 -5.95 22.79
C ASN A 351 5.20 -7.26 22.05
N ASN A 352 5.95 -7.50 20.97
CA ASN A 352 5.88 -8.72 20.18
C ASN A 352 7.06 -9.63 20.55
N TYR A 353 6.78 -10.71 21.26
CA TYR A 353 7.80 -11.71 21.60
C TYR A 353 7.93 -12.70 20.47
N LEU A 354 9.17 -12.96 20.04
CA LEU A 354 9.45 -13.77 18.87
C LEU A 354 10.67 -14.67 19.07
N THR A 355 10.61 -15.82 18.43
CA THR A 355 11.69 -16.78 18.34
C THR A 355 12.10 -16.92 16.89
N ILE A 356 13.35 -16.58 16.58
CA ILE A 356 13.95 -16.73 15.25
C ILE A 356 14.87 -17.95 15.29
N ARG A 357 14.70 -18.86 14.35
CA ARG A 357 15.54 -20.03 14.16
C ARG A 357 16.20 -19.95 12.78
N ARG A 358 17.52 -20.02 12.76
CA ARG A 358 18.34 -20.16 11.57
C ARG A 358 19.27 -21.34 11.78
N ASP A 359 19.10 -22.39 10.99
CA ASP A 359 19.83 -23.66 11.14
C ASP A 359 19.72 -24.23 12.57
N SER A 360 20.86 -24.35 13.28
CA SER A 360 20.96 -24.79 14.69
C SER A 360 20.94 -23.64 15.70
N ILE A 361 20.88 -22.38 15.26
CA ILE A 361 20.90 -21.20 16.13
C ILE A 361 19.47 -20.79 16.47
N LEU A 362 19.20 -20.70 17.77
CA LEU A 362 17.96 -20.16 18.32
C LEU A 362 18.23 -18.75 18.86
N LEU A 363 17.49 -17.78 18.35
CA LEU A 363 17.54 -16.39 18.78
C LEU A 363 16.17 -16.02 19.35
N LYS A 364 16.14 -15.63 20.64
CA LYS A 364 14.95 -15.06 21.24
C LYS A 364 14.98 -13.55 21.09
N GLY A 365 13.83 -12.94 20.87
CA GLY A 365 13.72 -11.51 20.72
C GLY A 365 12.39 -10.95 21.23
N CYS A 366 12.39 -9.64 21.45
CA CYS A 366 11.17 -8.87 21.64
C CYS A 366 11.25 -7.61 20.79
N GLN A 367 10.22 -7.37 19.98
CA GLN A 367 10.03 -6.10 19.31
C GLN A 367 9.01 -5.28 20.10
N SER A 368 9.48 -4.24 20.78
CA SER A 368 8.62 -3.23 21.42
C SER A 368 8.32 -2.13 20.42
N LEU A 369 7.05 -1.99 20.04
CA LEU A 369 6.56 -0.96 19.11
C LEU A 369 5.96 0.19 19.90
N TYR A 370 6.69 1.29 20.03
CA TYR A 370 6.21 2.51 20.66
C TYR A 370 5.34 3.29 19.68
N VAL A 371 4.08 3.51 20.05
CA VAL A 371 3.09 4.17 19.19
C VAL A 371 3.34 5.68 19.20
N SER A 372 3.58 6.25 18.02
CA SER A 372 3.63 7.70 17.79
C SER A 372 2.46 8.14 16.91
N LYS A 373 2.30 9.45 16.69
CA LYS A 373 1.26 9.99 15.81
C LYS A 373 1.42 9.46 14.37
N PHE A 374 2.65 9.22 13.90
CA PHE A 374 2.95 8.92 12.49
C PHE A 374 3.51 7.53 12.21
N GLY A 375 3.65 6.69 13.23
CA GLY A 375 4.30 5.41 13.05
C GLY A 375 4.62 4.72 14.36
N TYR A 376 5.53 3.76 14.25
CA TYR A 376 6.04 3.02 15.38
C TYR A 376 7.53 3.28 15.50
N ILE A 377 7.97 3.71 16.67
CA ILE A 377 9.39 3.63 17.01
C ILE A 377 9.61 2.19 17.45
N THR A 378 10.47 1.50 16.72
CA THR A 378 10.74 0.08 16.90
C THR A 378 11.98 -0.07 17.79
N LEU A 379 11.83 -0.80 18.89
CA LEU A 379 12.94 -1.27 19.73
C LEU A 379 12.97 -2.79 19.65
N MET A 380 13.90 -3.31 18.87
CA MET A 380 14.10 -4.74 18.67
C MET A 380 15.23 -5.22 19.58
N LEU A 381 14.86 -6.01 20.59
CA LEU A 381 15.77 -6.59 21.57
C LEU A 381 16.05 -8.04 21.20
N TYR A 382 17.33 -8.42 21.22
CA TYR A 382 17.75 -9.77 20.90
C TYR A 382 18.57 -10.38 22.04
N GLN A 383 18.37 -11.68 22.22
CA GLN A 383 19.11 -12.52 23.15
C GLN A 383 19.78 -13.64 22.35
N LYS A 384 21.10 -13.56 22.22
CA LYS A 384 21.94 -14.56 21.56
C LYS A 384 22.94 -15.14 22.56
N GLY A 385 23.08 -16.46 22.59
CA GLY A 385 23.98 -17.14 23.54
C GLY A 385 23.37 -17.35 24.94
N ASN A 386 24.01 -18.22 25.72
CA ASN A 386 23.48 -18.68 27.02
C ASN A 386 23.65 -17.67 28.15
N ASP A 387 24.66 -16.79 28.06
CA ASP A 387 25.01 -15.81 29.11
C ASP A 387 24.27 -14.45 28.94
N ALA A 388 23.44 -14.33 27.90
CA ALA A 388 22.69 -13.13 27.63
C ALA A 388 21.49 -12.99 28.59
N LEU A 389 21.21 -11.75 29.02
CA LEU A 389 20.06 -11.43 29.86
C LEU A 389 18.76 -11.93 29.20
N PRO A 390 17.83 -12.49 30.00
CA PRO A 390 16.49 -12.82 29.52
C PRO A 390 15.81 -11.60 28.91
N ILE A 391 15.05 -11.83 27.84
CA ILE A 391 14.35 -10.77 27.08
C ILE A 391 13.49 -9.87 27.96
N ASP A 392 12.79 -10.41 28.97
CA ASP A 392 11.96 -9.59 29.87
C ASP A 392 12.78 -8.66 30.76
N SER A 393 13.89 -9.14 31.31
CA SER A 393 14.82 -8.33 32.10
C SER A 393 15.50 -7.26 31.24
N LEU A 394 15.82 -7.60 29.99
CA LEU A 394 16.37 -6.67 29.02
C LEU A 394 15.34 -5.58 28.67
N LEU A 395 14.11 -5.97 28.39
CA LEU A 395 13.01 -5.05 28.10
C LEU A 395 12.72 -4.13 29.29
N GLY A 396 12.75 -4.64 30.52
CA GLY A 396 12.65 -3.86 31.75
C GLY A 396 13.72 -2.76 31.82
N LYS A 397 14.99 -3.08 31.53
CA LYS A 397 16.08 -2.09 31.49
C LYS A 397 15.86 -0.93 30.53
N PHE A 398 15.20 -1.14 29.39
CA PHE A 398 14.88 -0.08 28.42
C PHE A 398 13.58 0.66 28.76
N ASN A 399 12.68 0.02 29.52
CA ASN A 399 11.38 0.57 29.85
C ASN A 399 11.39 1.38 31.16
N ASP A 400 11.99 0.83 32.22
CA ASP A 400 11.97 1.38 33.58
C ASP A 400 12.86 2.62 33.72
N SER A 401 13.81 2.76 32.81
CA SER A 401 14.73 3.88 32.67
C SER A 401 14.14 5.10 31.95
N GLY A 402 12.96 4.96 31.32
CA GLY A 402 12.39 6.02 30.49
C GLY A 402 13.29 6.40 29.31
N CYS A 403 14.11 5.45 28.83
CA CYS A 403 15.14 5.68 27.81
C CYS A 403 14.57 6.35 26.56
N LEU A 404 13.40 5.91 26.09
CA LEU A 404 12.81 6.43 24.87
C LEU A 404 11.91 7.64 25.16
N LYS A 405 12.29 8.79 24.60
CA LYS A 405 11.57 10.06 24.74
C LYS A 405 11.06 10.52 23.38
N VAL A 406 9.75 10.56 23.24
CA VAL A 406 9.10 11.11 22.04
C VAL A 406 8.79 12.58 22.27
N ASP A 407 9.14 13.43 21.31
CA ASP A 407 8.82 14.86 21.33
C ASP A 407 7.28 15.03 21.36
N GLN A 408 6.79 16.03 22.11
CA GLN A 408 5.38 16.14 22.51
C GLN A 408 4.43 16.18 21.32
N GLU A 409 4.83 16.84 20.23
CA GLU A 409 4.04 16.96 18.99
C GLU A 409 3.82 15.60 18.29
N TYR A 410 4.72 14.64 18.53
CA TYR A 410 4.72 13.33 17.86
C TYR A 410 4.10 12.23 18.74
N ARG A 411 3.73 12.54 19.99
CA ARG A 411 3.15 11.54 20.91
C ARG A 411 1.78 11.10 20.45
N TYR A 412 1.55 9.79 20.51
CA TYR A 412 0.22 9.25 20.36
C TYR A 412 -0.63 9.58 21.59
N THR A 413 -1.83 10.09 21.34
CA THR A 413 -2.89 10.21 22.34
C THR A 413 -4.13 9.47 21.81
N PRO A 414 -4.80 8.62 22.60
CA PRO A 414 -6.00 7.97 22.14
C PRO A 414 -7.10 8.99 21.84
N PRO A 415 -7.95 8.76 20.82
CA PRO A 415 -9.12 9.59 20.60
C PRO A 415 -10.01 9.53 21.85
N GLN A 416 -10.39 10.70 22.37
CA GLN A 416 -11.36 10.76 23.46
C GLN A 416 -12.69 10.21 22.92
N LYS A 417 -13.26 9.21 23.59
CA LYS A 417 -14.63 8.79 23.30
C LYS A 417 -15.53 9.96 23.64
N GLU A 418 -16.08 10.64 22.63
CA GLU A 418 -17.29 11.44 22.83
C GLU A 418 -18.40 10.46 23.24
N GLY A 419 -18.59 10.31 24.55
CA GLY A 419 -19.75 9.58 25.06
C GLY A 419 -21.01 10.29 24.60
N LEU A 420 -21.98 9.53 24.09
CA LEU A 420 -23.35 10.02 23.94
C LEU A 420 -23.84 10.49 25.31
N SER A 421 -23.74 11.80 25.57
CA SER A 421 -24.32 12.42 26.75
C SER A 421 -25.82 12.14 26.81
N PHE A 422 -26.40 12.02 28.01
CA PHE A 422 -27.84 11.92 28.25
C PHE A 422 -28.63 13.03 27.51
N THR A 423 -28.00 14.19 27.27
CA THR A 423 -28.57 15.26 26.45
C THR A 423 -28.81 14.85 25.00
N HIS A 424 -27.92 14.08 24.37
CA HIS A 424 -28.11 13.56 23.00
C HIS A 424 -29.27 12.56 22.93
N PHE A 425 -29.47 11.76 23.98
CA PHE A 425 -30.61 10.86 24.09
C PHE A 425 -31.94 11.64 24.24
N LEU A 426 -31.95 12.70 25.05
CA LEU A 426 -33.09 13.61 25.18
C LEU A 426 -33.43 14.32 23.87
N TYR A 427 -32.42 14.79 23.12
CA TYR A 427 -32.63 15.39 21.79
C TYR A 427 -33.24 14.39 20.80
N ALA A 428 -32.76 13.14 20.79
CA ALA A 428 -33.30 12.10 19.92
C ALA A 428 -34.76 11.75 20.25
N LEU A 429 -35.11 11.67 21.54
CA LEU A 429 -36.50 11.48 21.99
C LEU A 429 -37.40 12.67 21.62
N GLY A 430 -36.90 13.90 21.78
CA GLY A 430 -37.62 15.12 21.42
C GLY A 430 -37.91 15.20 19.92
N ILE A 431 -36.92 14.93 19.08
CA ILE A 431 -37.07 14.91 17.61
C ILE A 431 -38.03 13.78 17.18
N GLY A 432 -37.89 12.58 17.76
CA GLY A 432 -38.79 11.46 17.49
C GLY A 432 -40.24 11.76 17.85
N GLY A 433 -40.49 12.43 18.98
CA GLY A 433 -41.82 12.85 19.41
C GLY A 433 -42.46 13.88 18.46
N ILE A 434 -41.67 14.87 18.00
CA ILE A 434 -42.14 15.88 17.04
C ILE A 434 -42.50 15.23 15.69
N VAL A 435 -41.66 14.32 15.19
CA VAL A 435 -41.93 13.60 13.93
C VAL A 435 -43.18 12.73 14.05
N TYR A 436 -43.37 12.04 15.18
CA TYR A 436 -44.58 11.26 15.43
C TYR A 436 -45.83 12.15 15.44
N LEU A 437 -45.80 13.29 16.12
CA LEU A 437 -46.92 14.24 16.15
C LEU A 437 -47.23 14.81 14.76
N LEU A 438 -46.20 15.12 13.97
CA LEU A 438 -46.37 15.58 12.59
C LEU A 438 -47.04 14.51 11.71
N ILE A 439 -46.67 13.24 11.86
CA ILE A 439 -47.27 12.14 11.09
C ILE A 439 -48.68 11.82 11.57
N ALA A 440 -48.92 11.85 12.89
CA ALA A 440 -50.19 11.47 13.49
C ALA A 440 -51.28 12.53 13.30
N PHE A 441 -50.91 13.82 13.26
CA PHE A 441 -51.87 14.93 13.28
C PHE A 441 -51.91 15.78 12.02
N PHE A 442 -50.99 15.62 11.05
CA PHE A 442 -51.17 16.25 9.73
C PHE A 442 -51.91 15.32 8.77
N PRO A 443 -53.14 15.67 8.32
CA PRO A 443 -53.88 14.86 7.37
C PRO A 443 -53.14 14.81 6.03
N LYS A 444 -53.01 13.61 5.44
CA LYS A 444 -52.57 13.44 4.05
C LYS A 444 -53.45 14.30 3.14
N ARG A 445 -52.93 15.40 2.61
CA ARG A 445 -53.58 16.16 1.54
C ARG A 445 -53.78 15.20 0.35
N LYS A 446 -55.03 14.82 0.08
CA LYS A 446 -55.41 14.16 -1.17
C LYS A 446 -55.21 15.15 -2.30
N THR A 447 -54.16 14.98 -3.10
CA THR A 447 -54.03 15.62 -4.40
C THR A 447 -55.00 14.93 -5.37
N ASN A 448 -56.20 15.52 -5.51
CA ASN A 448 -57.05 15.23 -6.65
C ASN A 448 -56.41 15.84 -7.90
N ARG A 449 -55.94 15.00 -8.83
CA ARG A 449 -55.70 15.39 -10.22
C ARG A 449 -57.03 15.22 -10.97
N GLN A 450 -57.61 16.33 -11.43
CA GLN A 450 -58.44 16.40 -12.63
C GLN A 450 -57.62 17.07 -13.71
#